data_AF-A0A0D2LUF8-F1
#
_entry.id   AF-A0A0D2LUF8-F1
#
_cell.length_a   1.000
_cell.length_b   1.000
_cell.length_c   1.000
_cell.angle_alpha   90.00
_cell.angle_beta   90.00
_cell.angle_gamma   90.00
#
_symmetry.space_group_name_H-M   'P 1'
#
loop_
_entity.id
_entity.type
_entity.pdbx_description
1 polymer ?
#
loop_
_entity_poly.entity_id
_entity_poly.type
_entity_poly.pdbx_seq_one_letter_code
_entity_poly.pdbx_strand_id
1 'polypeptide(L)'
;MSFITPGTVQAIAHSLDIPQLSDDAAKALAPDVEYRLREVIQEALKFAKHSKRLKVTTEDINNALRLRNAEPLYGFGSRDPARFVRASGHPDLFFLADPERPFSQARATAACQRRTWNCSRMGGS
;
A
#
# COMPACT_ATOMS: atom_id res chain seq x y z
N MET A 1 9.21 -2.93 -21.40
CA MET A 1 7.93 -2.21 -21.27
C MET A 1 7.64 -2.09 -19.79
N SER A 2 7.60 -0.87 -19.27
CA SER A 2 7.29 -0.62 -17.87
C SER A 2 5.78 -0.75 -17.63
N PHE A 3 5.35 -1.22 -16.46
CA PHE A 3 3.93 -1.25 -16.10
C PHE A 3 3.43 0.12 -15.61
N ILE A 4 4.35 0.96 -15.12
CA ILE A 4 4.06 2.35 -14.74
C ILE A 4 3.94 3.19 -16.01
N THR A 5 2.79 3.85 -16.18
CA THR A 5 2.57 4.77 -17.30
C THR A 5 3.13 6.16 -16.96
N PRO A 6 3.72 6.88 -17.94
CA PRO A 6 4.26 8.23 -17.69
C PRO A 6 3.18 9.21 -17.20
N GLY A 7 1.92 9.00 -17.57
CA GLY A 7 0.78 9.79 -17.08
C GLY A 7 0.57 9.69 -15.56
N THR A 8 0.84 8.54 -14.94
CA THR A 8 0.76 8.41 -13.46
C THR A 8 1.84 9.22 -12.75
N VAL A 9 3.05 9.26 -13.32
CA VAL A 9 4.17 10.06 -12.79
C VAL A 9 3.85 11.55 -12.89
N GLN A 10 3.28 12.00 -14.02
CA GLN A 10 2.84 13.38 -14.20
C GLN A 10 1.72 13.76 -13.23
N ALA A 11 0.73 12.89 -12.99
CA ALA A 11 -0.34 13.14 -12.03
C ALA A 11 0.19 13.33 -10.60
N ILE A 12 1.18 12.53 -10.19
CA ILE A 12 1.86 12.70 -8.90
C ILE A 12 2.65 14.02 -8.88
N ALA A 13 3.37 14.36 -9.96
CA ALA A 13 4.12 15.62 -10.06
C ALA A 13 3.21 16.86 -9.92
N HIS A 14 2.02 16.84 -10.55
CA HIS A 14 1.01 17.88 -10.38
C HIS A 14 0.51 18.00 -8.94
N SER A 15 0.40 16.88 -8.22
CA SER A 15 -0.01 16.87 -6.81
C SER A 15 1.06 17.44 -5.88
N LEU A 16 2.31 17.53 -6.36
CA LEU A 16 3.46 18.13 -5.66
C LEU A 16 3.72 19.58 -6.12
N ASP A 17 2.76 20.21 -6.79
CA ASP A 17 2.86 21.57 -7.35
C ASP A 17 4.02 21.74 -8.37
N ILE A 18 4.37 20.67 -9.09
CA ILE A 18 5.30 20.72 -10.23
C ILE A 18 4.46 20.75 -11.52
N PRO A 19 4.19 21.93 -12.10
CA PRO A 19 3.14 22.10 -13.09
C PRO A 19 3.48 21.54 -14.48
N GLN A 20 4.76 21.35 -14.81
CA GLN A 20 5.19 20.81 -16.11
C GLN A 20 6.43 19.92 -15.96
N LEU A 21 6.21 18.63 -15.74
CA LEU A 21 7.26 17.62 -15.89
C LEU A 21 7.40 17.26 -17.38
N SER A 22 8.63 17.25 -17.92
CA SER A 22 8.85 16.84 -19.31
C SER A 22 8.49 15.37 -19.52
N ASP A 23 7.90 15.05 -20.67
CA ASP A 23 7.49 13.69 -21.02
C ASP A 23 8.68 12.71 -21.03
N ASP A 24 9.85 13.18 -21.45
CA ASP A 24 11.07 12.38 -21.44
C ASP A 24 11.57 12.06 -20.02
N ALA A 25 11.43 13.01 -19.07
CA ALA A 25 11.74 12.75 -17.67
C ALA A 25 10.75 11.74 -17.06
N ALA A 26 9.46 11.87 -17.37
CA ALA A 26 8.44 10.92 -16.91
C ALA A 26 8.70 9.49 -17.46
N LYS A 27 9.09 9.37 -18.73
CA LYS A 27 9.47 8.09 -19.35
C LYS A 27 10.72 7.48 -18.75
N ALA A 28 11.72 8.30 -18.40
CA ALA A 28 12.94 7.84 -17.75
C ALA A 28 12.69 7.39 -16.30
N LEU A 29 11.80 8.07 -15.57
CA LEU A 29 11.50 7.76 -14.17
C LEU A 29 10.62 6.52 -13.99
N ALA A 30 9.72 6.25 -14.94
CA ALA A 30 8.82 5.08 -14.91
C ALA A 30 9.54 3.74 -14.64
N PRO A 31 10.61 3.35 -15.38
CA PRO A 31 11.33 2.09 -15.13
C PRO A 31 12.08 2.08 -13.80
N ASP A 32 12.60 3.22 -13.33
CA ASP A 32 13.34 3.31 -12.06
C ASP A 32 12.43 3.05 -10.85
N VAL A 33 11.22 3.63 -10.85
CA VAL A 33 10.21 3.38 -9.81
C VAL A 33 9.79 1.92 -9.80
N GLU A 34 9.59 1.35 -10.99
CA GLU A 34 9.27 -0.07 -11.15
C GLU A 34 10.38 -0.98 -10.63
N TYR A 35 11.64 -0.65 -10.90
CA TYR A 35 12.78 -1.40 -10.37
C TYR A 35 12.77 -1.41 -8.84
N ARG A 36 12.62 -0.23 -8.21
CA ARG A 36 12.54 -0.12 -6.75
C ARG A 36 11.37 -0.91 -6.16
N LEU A 37 10.20 -0.89 -6.82
CA LEU A 37 9.04 -1.67 -6.38
C LEU A 37 9.34 -3.18 -6.41
N ARG A 38 9.97 -3.66 -7.49
CA ARG A 38 10.33 -5.08 -7.65
C ARG A 38 11.36 -5.51 -6.60
N GLU A 39 12.34 -4.68 -6.27
CA GLU A 39 13.30 -4.97 -5.20
C GLU A 39 12.62 -5.18 -3.84
N VAL A 40 11.71 -4.28 -3.45
CA VAL A 40 10.97 -4.38 -2.18
C VAL A 40 10.11 -5.64 -2.14
N ILE A 41 9.44 -5.98 -3.26
CA ILE A 41 8.63 -7.20 -3.36
C ILE A 41 9.50 -8.45 -3.23
N GLN A 42 10.68 -8.48 -3.87
CA GLN A 42 11.60 -9.61 -3.76
C GLN A 42 12.10 -9.83 -2.32
N GLU A 43 12.33 -8.75 -1.56
CA GLU A 43 12.68 -8.85 -0.15
C GLU A 43 11.52 -9.32 0.71
N ALA A 44 10.31 -8.79 0.49
CA ALA A 44 9.11 -9.25 1.18
C ALA A 44 8.87 -10.76 0.95
N LEU A 45 9.12 -11.26 -0.27
CA LEU A 45 9.05 -12.68 -0.59
C LEU A 45 10.08 -13.52 0.19
N LYS A 46 11.28 -12.99 0.47
CA LYS A 46 12.26 -13.68 1.32
C LYS A 46 11.76 -13.81 2.76
N PHE A 47 11.15 -12.76 3.32
CA PHE A 47 10.52 -12.81 4.65
C PHE A 47 9.35 -13.79 4.72
N ALA A 48 8.49 -13.82 3.69
CA ALA A 48 7.39 -14.76 3.60
C ALA A 48 7.88 -16.22 3.56
N LYS A 49 8.90 -16.50 2.72
CA LYS A 49 9.55 -17.82 2.63
C LYS A 49 10.22 -18.23 3.95
N HIS A 50 10.91 -17.31 4.62
CA HIS A 50 11.52 -17.57 5.92
C HIS A 50 10.47 -17.94 6.98
N SER A 51 9.29 -17.33 6.89
CA SER A 51 8.13 -17.62 7.75
C SER A 51 7.35 -18.88 7.34
N LYS A 52 7.81 -19.63 6.32
CA LYS A 52 7.14 -20.82 5.73
C LYS A 52 5.72 -20.53 5.20
N ARG A 53 5.43 -19.28 4.81
CA ARG A 53 4.15 -18.85 4.25
C ARG A 53 4.26 -18.67 2.74
N LEU A 54 3.21 -19.06 2.00
CA LEU A 54 3.12 -18.83 0.55
C LEU A 54 2.47 -17.48 0.21
N LYS A 55 1.71 -16.90 1.15
CA LYS A 55 1.04 -15.61 0.98
C LYS A 55 1.87 -14.51 1.63
N VAL A 56 2.16 -13.45 0.89
CA VAL A 56 2.84 -12.25 1.40
C VAL A 56 1.85 -11.44 2.23
N THR A 57 2.24 -11.11 3.46
CA THR A 57 1.46 -10.28 4.38
C THR A 57 2.00 -8.86 4.44
N THR A 58 1.21 -7.92 4.98
CA THR A 58 1.64 -6.52 5.16
C THR A 58 2.83 -6.40 6.13
N GLU A 59 2.98 -7.34 7.06
CA GLU A 59 4.15 -7.44 7.94
C GLU A 59 5.44 -7.76 7.18
N ASP A 60 5.38 -8.65 6.18
CA ASP A 60 6.55 -9.02 5.37
C ASP A 60 7.07 -7.82 4.56
N ILE A 61 6.14 -6.99 4.05
CA ILE A 61 6.47 -5.75 3.32
C ILE A 61 7.07 -4.71 4.28
N ASN A 62 6.49 -4.53 5.46
CA ASN A 62 7.03 -3.61 6.46
C ASN A 62 8.43 -4.02 6.94
N ASN A 63 8.71 -5.32 7.04
CA ASN A 63 10.05 -5.81 7.34
C ASN A 63 11.04 -5.57 6.19
N ALA A 64 10.60 -5.70 4.94
CA ALA A 64 11.41 -5.34 3.77
C ALA A 64 11.73 -3.83 3.72
N LEU A 65 10.76 -2.97 4.00
CA LEU A 65 10.98 -1.52 4.07
C LEU A 65 12.00 -1.15 5.16
N ARG A 66 11.90 -1.77 6.34
CA ARG A 66 12.88 -1.58 7.42
C ARG A 66 14.30 -2.02 7.02
N LEU A 67 14.43 -3.13 6.30
CA LEU A 67 15.73 -3.60 5.81
C LEU A 67 16.38 -2.58 4.86
N ARG A 68 15.56 -1.86 4.07
CA ARG A 68 15.99 -0.80 3.15
C ARG A 68 16.13 0.58 3.81
N ASN A 69 16.02 0.67 5.13
CA ASN A 69 16.01 1.93 5.90
C ASN A 69 14.90 2.90 5.46
N ALA A 70 13.80 2.37 4.90
CA ALA A 70 12.60 3.14 4.60
C ALA A 70 11.60 3.05 5.76
N GLU A 71 10.79 4.08 5.93
CA GLU A 71 9.74 4.08 6.95
C GLU A 71 8.66 3.03 6.61
N PRO A 72 8.21 2.23 7.59
CA PRO A 72 7.16 1.25 7.36
C PRO A 72 5.82 1.92 7.10
N LEU A 73 4.95 1.27 6.34
CA LEU A 73 3.63 1.78 6.03
C LEU A 73 2.63 1.43 7.14
N TYR A 74 2.06 2.46 7.76
CA TYR A 74 1.05 2.33 8.81
C TYR A 74 -0.37 2.29 8.22
N GLY A 75 -1.32 1.76 9.00
CA GLY A 75 -2.75 1.71 8.61
C GLY A 75 -3.19 0.44 7.87
N PHE A 76 -2.27 -0.43 7.46
CA PHE A 76 -2.57 -1.65 6.67
C PHE A 76 -2.73 -2.94 7.51
N GLY A 77 -3.18 -2.82 8.76
CA GLY A 77 -3.42 -3.96 9.67
C GLY A 77 -4.89 -4.22 10.00
N SER A 78 -5.80 -3.38 9.48
CA SER A 78 -7.24 -3.55 9.72
C SER A 78 -7.77 -4.77 8.97
N ARG A 79 -8.81 -5.41 9.53
CA ARG A 79 -9.55 -6.48 8.85
C ARG A 79 -10.43 -5.97 7.72
N ASP A 80 -10.68 -4.66 7.69
CA ASP A 80 -11.47 -4.04 6.64
C ASP A 80 -10.57 -3.75 5.43
N PRO A 81 -10.79 -4.43 4.28
CA PRO A 81 -9.99 -4.18 3.08
C PRO A 81 -10.25 -2.77 2.55
N ALA A 82 -9.19 -2.12 2.07
CA ALA A 82 -9.29 -0.82 1.41
C ALA A 82 -10.26 -0.90 0.22
N ARG A 83 -11.27 -0.02 0.21
CA ARG A 83 -12.29 0.03 -0.84
C ARG A 83 -11.94 1.12 -1.85
N PHE A 84 -11.43 0.70 -3.00
CA PHE A 84 -11.18 1.59 -4.12
C PHE A 84 -12.47 1.81 -4.90
N VAL A 85 -12.88 3.07 -5.05
CA VAL A 85 -14.06 3.48 -5.79
C VAL A 85 -13.63 4.34 -6.98
N ARG A 86 -14.27 4.14 -8.13
CA ARG A 86 -14.02 4.96 -9.33
C ARG A 86 -14.64 6.34 -9.17
N ALA A 87 -13.88 7.38 -9.53
CA ALA A 87 -14.42 8.73 -9.58
C ALA A 87 -15.45 8.85 -10.71
N SER A 88 -16.61 9.42 -10.41
CA SER A 88 -17.63 9.71 -11.43
C SER A 88 -17.08 10.72 -12.45
N GLY A 89 -17.09 10.35 -13.74
CA GLY A 89 -16.65 11.22 -14.84
C GLY A 89 -15.22 10.96 -15.36
N HIS A 90 -14.40 10.18 -14.65
CA HIS A 90 -13.05 9.84 -15.10
C HIS A 90 -12.82 8.31 -15.00
N PRO A 91 -12.66 7.60 -16.13
CA PRO A 91 -12.56 6.14 -16.13
C PRO A 91 -11.28 5.60 -15.44
N ASP A 92 -10.23 6.42 -15.41
CA ASP A 92 -8.89 6.03 -14.95
C ASP A 92 -8.56 6.53 -13.54
N LEU A 93 -9.48 7.26 -12.90
CA LEU A 93 -9.27 7.82 -11.57
C LEU A 93 -9.99 7.00 -10.50
N PHE A 94 -9.23 6.56 -9.50
CA PHE A 94 -9.73 5.80 -8.36
C PHE A 94 -9.38 6.54 -7.07
N PHE A 95 -10.29 6.53 -6.11
CA PHE A 95 -10.07 7.07 -4.78
C PHE A 95 -10.39 6.03 -3.72
N LEU A 96 -9.82 6.22 -2.52
CA LEU A 96 -10.13 5.42 -1.35
C LEU A 96 -11.41 5.94 -0.71
N ALA A 97 -12.45 5.11 -0.66
CA ALA A 97 -13.67 5.45 0.04
C ALA A 97 -13.48 5.23 1.55
N ASP A 98 -13.21 6.32 2.27
CA ASP A 98 -13.12 6.33 3.73
C ASP A 98 -14.35 7.06 4.31
N PRO A 99 -15.40 6.33 4.74
CA PRO A 99 -16.56 6.95 5.36
C PRO A 99 -16.19 7.45 6.76
N GLU A 100 -16.39 8.74 7.01
CA GLU A 100 -16.23 9.29 8.35
C GLU A 100 -17.16 8.57 9.33
N ARG A 101 -16.59 8.14 10.45
CA ARG A 101 -17.33 7.47 11.52
C ARG A 101 -17.24 8.28 12.80
N PRO A 102 -18.35 8.44 13.54
CA PRO A 102 -18.31 9.12 14.82
C PRO A 102 -17.43 8.36 15.82
N PHE A 103 -16.79 9.09 16.72
CA PHE A 103 -15.87 8.53 17.71
C PHE A 103 -16.49 7.43 18.58
N SER A 104 -17.80 7.50 18.85
CA SER A 104 -18.55 6.46 19.56
C SER A 104 -18.45 5.10 18.86
N GLN A 105 -18.51 5.09 17.53
CA GLN A 105 -18.39 3.87 16.72
C GLN A 105 -16.95 3.36 16.68
N ALA A 106 -15.95 4.25 16.67
CA ALA A 106 -14.53 3.87 16.71
C ALA A 106 -14.19 3.04 17.97
N ARG A 107 -14.75 3.40 19.13
CA ARG A 107 -14.58 2.63 20.38
C ARG A 107 -15.14 1.21 20.28
N ALA A 108 -16.29 1.05 19.62
CA ALA A 108 -16.91 -0.26 19.42
C ALA A 108 -16.06 -1.14 18.48
N THR A 109 -15.56 -0.59 17.37
CA THR A 109 -14.69 -1.30 16.42
C THR A 109 -13.36 -1.71 17.06
N ALA A 110 -12.74 -0.83 17.86
CA ALA A 110 -11.51 -1.13 18.58
C ALA A 110 -11.66 -2.24 19.63
N ALA A 111 -12.85 -2.38 20.24
CA ALA A 111 -13.15 -3.47 21.17
C ALA A 111 -13.33 -4.81 20.45
N CYS A 112 -13.89 -4.80 19.23
CA CYS A 112 -14.04 -5.98 18.38
C CYS A 112 -12.69 -6.46 17.79
N GLN A 113 -11.85 -5.52 17.33
CA GLN A 113 -10.51 -5.85 16.84
C GLN A 113 -9.62 -6.43 17.95
N ARG A 114 -9.66 -5.89 19.18
CA ARG A 114 -8.87 -6.44 20.31
C ARG A 114 -9.22 -7.88 20.69
N ARG A 115 -10.51 -8.22 20.75
CA ARG A 115 -10.93 -9.62 21.05
C ARG A 115 -10.49 -10.59 19.98
N THR A 116 -10.55 -10.15 18.73
CA THR A 116 -10.24 -11.02 17.59
C THR A 116 -8.75 -11.12 17.30
N TRP A 117 -7.95 -10.10 17.64
CA TRP A 117 -6.48 -10.18 17.66
C TRP A 117 -5.99 -11.23 18.67
N ASN A 118 -6.59 -11.28 19.86
CA ASN A 118 -6.28 -12.32 20.85
C ASN A 118 -6.64 -13.74 20.35
N CYS A 119 -7.75 -13.92 19.63
CA CYS A 119 -8.09 -15.21 19.02
C CYS A 119 -7.13 -15.60 17.88
N SER A 120 -6.77 -14.68 16.99
CA SER A 120 -5.81 -14.95 15.91
C SER A 120 -4.41 -15.28 16.41
N ARG A 121 -4.02 -14.74 17.57
CA ARG A 121 -2.75 -15.04 18.24
C ARG A 121 -2.76 -16.38 19.00
N MET A 122 -3.93 -16.86 19.43
CA MET A 122 -4.09 -18.15 20.11
C MET A 122 -4.35 -19.34 19.17
N GLY A 123 -4.77 -19.10 17.92
CA GLY A 123 -5.05 -20.15 16.92
C GLY A 123 -3.85 -20.61 16.08
N GLY A 124 -2.62 -20.32 16.51
CA GLY A 124 -1.40 -20.80 15.88
C GLY A 124 -0.89 -22.07 16.57
N SER A 125 -1.46 -23.22 16.24
CA SER A 125 -0.94 -24.57 16.53
C SER A 125 -1.29 -25.49 15.38
#